data_AF-A0A924SIG3-F1
#
_entry.id   AF-A0A924SIG3-F1
#
_cell.length_a   1.000
_cell.length_b   1.000
_cell.length_c   1.000
_cell.angle_alpha   90.00
_cell.angle_beta   90.00
_cell.angle_gamma   90.00
#
_symmetry.space_group_name_H-M   'P 1'
#
loop_
_entity.id
_entity.type
_entity.pdbx_description
1 polymer ?
#
loop_
_entity_poly.entity_id
_entity_poly.type
_entity_poly.pdbx_seq_one_letter_code
_entity_poly.pdbx_strand_id
1 'polypeptide(L)'
;MKTFTVHAWNFVFNHNVSPLRHIPDVGVRHYVLQILGLMWAVSFSIAIGSYTFLAISILGHSILIAAAAITVATFTVAAKRPKVFMRGAGRRSDGEHE
;
A
#
# COMPACT_ATOMS: atom_id res chain seq x y z
N MET A 1 12.74 10.81 1.24
CA MET A 1 11.83 9.91 0.48
C MET A 1 11.18 8.84 1.36
N LYS A 2 11.93 8.03 2.14
CA LYS A 2 11.35 7.01 3.05
C LYS A 2 10.27 7.56 3.99
N THR A 3 10.51 8.72 4.60
CA THR A 3 9.56 9.40 5.49
C THR A 3 8.28 9.84 4.80
N PHE A 4 8.36 10.32 3.57
CA PHE A 4 7.18 10.77 2.81
C PHE A 4 6.26 9.59 2.46
N THR A 5 6.81 8.49 1.93
CA THR A 5 6.03 7.28 1.62
C THR A 5 5.37 6.70 2.86
N VAL A 6 6.10 6.63 3.98
CA VAL A 6 5.56 6.13 5.26
C VAL A 6 4.52 7.09 5.85
N HIS A 7 4.72 8.40 5.75
CA HIS A 7 3.73 9.40 6.20
C HIS A 7 2.47 9.36 5.35
N ALA A 8 2.59 9.35 4.03
CA ALA A 8 1.45 9.25 3.12
C ALA A 8 0.67 7.94 3.37
N TRP A 9 1.36 6.82 3.51
CA TRP A 9 0.76 5.54 3.86
C TRP A 9 0.02 5.60 5.19
N ASN A 10 0.64 6.15 6.24
CA ASN A 10 -0.02 6.29 7.54
C ASN A 10 -1.22 7.24 7.47
N PHE A 11 -1.13 8.35 6.74
CA PHE A 11 -2.24 9.28 6.62
C PHE A 11 -3.48 8.61 5.98
N VAL A 12 -3.26 7.79 4.95
CA VAL A 12 -4.35 7.11 4.24
C VAL A 12 -4.87 5.88 5.01
N PHE A 13 -3.98 5.02 5.51
CA PHE A 13 -4.36 3.69 6.02
C PHE A 13 -4.22 3.51 7.54
N ASN A 14 -3.57 4.43 8.28
CA ASN A 14 -3.39 4.27 9.72
C ASN A 14 -4.62 4.79 10.47
N HIS A 15 -5.16 3.93 11.33
CA HIS A 15 -6.36 4.24 12.08
C HIS A 15 -6.18 5.40 13.09
N ASN A 16 -4.96 5.69 13.56
CA ASN A 16 -4.71 6.72 14.57
C ASN A 16 -4.61 8.14 14.00
N VAL A 17 -4.21 8.24 12.73
CA VAL A 17 -3.80 9.51 12.10
C VAL A 17 -4.78 9.97 11.02
N SER A 18 -5.47 9.02 10.39
CA SER A 18 -6.47 9.30 9.35
C SER A 18 -7.64 10.13 9.93
N PRO A 19 -8.19 11.09 9.16
CA PRO A 19 -9.33 11.92 9.59
C PRO A 19 -10.59 11.10 9.96
N LEU A 20 -10.67 9.85 9.48
CA LEU A 20 -11.72 8.89 9.84
C LEU A 20 -11.52 8.24 11.22
N ARG A 21 -10.56 8.69 12.06
CA ARG A 21 -10.24 8.04 13.35
C ARG A 21 -11.38 8.01 14.35
N HIS A 22 -12.36 8.90 14.21
CA HIS A 22 -13.51 8.98 15.11
C HIS A 22 -14.45 7.78 14.99
N ILE A 23 -14.30 6.97 13.94
CA ILE A 23 -15.06 5.74 13.75
C ILE A 23 -14.30 4.59 14.43
N PRO A 24 -14.90 3.91 15.44
CA PRO A 24 -14.23 2.86 16.19
C PRO A 24 -14.05 1.56 15.39
N ASP A 25 -14.91 1.31 14.41
CA ASP A 25 -14.87 0.10 13.59
C ASP A 25 -13.90 0.23 12.40
N VAL A 26 -12.94 -0.70 12.31
CA VAL A 26 -11.93 -0.72 11.25
C VAL A 26 -12.54 -1.10 9.90
N GLY A 27 -13.54 -1.98 9.89
CA GLY A 27 -14.25 -2.39 8.69
C GLY A 27 -14.96 -1.22 8.03
N VAL A 28 -15.75 -0.45 8.80
CA VAL A 28 -16.46 0.74 8.33
C VAL A 28 -15.49 1.74 7.70
N ARG A 29 -14.33 1.97 8.33
CA ARG A 29 -13.31 2.88 7.76
C ARG A 29 -12.77 2.38 6.43
N HIS A 30 -12.51 1.08 6.33
CA HIS A 30 -12.07 0.47 5.09
C HIS A 30 -13.14 0.58 3.99
N TYR A 31 -14.41 0.34 4.32
CA TYR A 31 -15.53 0.52 3.38
C TYR A 31 -15.67 1.96 2.90
N VAL A 32 -15.54 2.96 3.78
CA VAL A 32 -15.59 4.37 3.36
C VAL A 32 -14.46 4.72 2.40
N LEU A 33 -13.24 4.24 2.65
CA LEU A 33 -12.11 4.42 1.73
C LEU A 33 -12.37 3.73 0.37
N GLN A 34 -12.96 2.54 0.37
CA GLN A 34 -13.34 1.83 -0.87
C GLN A 34 -14.43 2.56 -1.64
N ILE A 35 -15.46 3.08 -0.97
CA ILE A 35 -16.54 3.85 -1.61
C ILE A 35 -15.98 5.15 -2.21
N LEU A 36 -15.07 5.83 -1.51
CA LEU A 36 -14.41 7.02 -2.04
C LEU A 36 -13.61 6.67 -3.31
N GLY A 37 -12.83 5.59 -3.28
CA GLY A 37 -12.12 5.10 -4.47
C GLY A 37 -13.06 4.71 -5.62
N LEU A 38 -14.19 4.07 -5.30
CA LEU A 38 -15.18 3.64 -6.28
C LEU A 38 -15.91 4.84 -6.91
N MET A 39 -16.19 5.90 -6.13
CA MET A 39 -16.73 7.15 -6.64
C MET A 39 -15.82 7.74 -7.73
N TRP A 40 -14.51 7.78 -7.49
CA TRP A 40 -13.54 8.27 -8.49
C TRP A 40 -13.48 7.37 -9.72
N ALA A 41 -13.49 6.05 -9.56
CA ALA A 41 -13.52 5.11 -10.68
C ALA A 41 -14.77 5.32 -11.56
N VAL A 42 -15.94 5.55 -10.95
CA VAL A 42 -17.19 5.87 -11.64
C VAL A 42 -17.10 7.22 -12.34
N SER A 43 -16.61 8.28 -11.68
CA SER A 43 -16.43 9.59 -12.30
C SER A 43 -15.55 9.55 -13.55
N PHE A 44 -14.44 8.81 -13.52
CA PHE A 44 -13.58 8.63 -14.69
C PHE A 44 -14.25 7.83 -15.81
N SER A 45 -15.01 6.79 -15.46
CA SER A 45 -15.78 6.02 -16.43
C SER A 45 -16.84 6.88 -17.12
N ILE A 46 -17.58 7.70 -16.37
CA ILE A 46 -18.59 8.62 -16.91
C ILE A 46 -17.92 9.67 -17.81
N ALA A 47 -16.80 10.26 -17.38
CA ALA A 47 -16.08 11.26 -18.16
C ALA A 47 -15.60 10.71 -19.52
N ILE A 48 -15.26 9.42 -19.58
CA ILE A 48 -14.86 8.73 -20.82
C ILE A 48 -16.07 8.16 -21.57
N GLY A 49 -17.19 7.89 -20.88
CA GLY A 49 -18.40 7.30 -21.44
C GLY A 49 -18.33 5.79 -21.66
N SER A 50 -17.43 5.06 -20.98
CA SER A 50 -17.19 3.63 -21.23
C SER A 50 -17.35 2.76 -19.98
N TYR A 51 -18.25 1.77 -20.07
CA TYR A 51 -18.49 0.76 -19.03
C TYR A 51 -17.35 -0.25 -18.91
N THR A 52 -16.65 -0.57 -20.01
CA THR A 52 -15.45 -1.44 -19.93
C THR A 52 -14.32 -0.74 -19.20
N PHE A 53 -14.20 0.59 -19.37
CA PHE A 53 -13.25 1.40 -18.64
C PHE A 53 -13.55 1.45 -17.14
N LEU A 54 -14.81 1.36 -16.72
CA LEU A 54 -15.17 1.25 -15.29
C LEU A 54 -14.53 0.01 -14.67
N ALA A 55 -14.73 -1.16 -15.28
CA ALA A 55 -14.21 -2.43 -14.76
C ALA A 55 -12.68 -2.41 -14.71
N ILE A 56 -12.02 -1.93 -15.77
CA ILE A 56 -10.57 -1.79 -15.83
C ILE A 56 -10.07 -0.79 -14.78
N SER A 57 -10.79 0.32 -14.58
CA SER A 57 -10.42 1.36 -13.61
C SER A 57 -10.49 0.83 -12.18
N ILE A 58 -11.57 0.13 -11.80
CA ILE A 58 -11.71 -0.49 -10.48
C ILE A 58 -10.57 -1.50 -10.25
N LEU A 59 -10.32 -2.39 -11.23
CA LEU A 59 -9.24 -3.37 -11.13
C LEU A 59 -7.87 -2.69 -11.04
N GLY A 60 -7.61 -1.69 -11.87
CA GLY A 60 -6.37 -0.93 -11.88
C GLY A 60 -6.08 -0.25 -10.54
N HIS A 61 -7.08 0.40 -9.93
CA HIS A 61 -6.93 1.00 -8.60
C HIS A 61 -6.62 -0.06 -7.54
N SER A 62 -7.30 -1.22 -7.57
CA SER A 62 -7.04 -2.30 -6.62
C SER A 62 -5.60 -2.84 -6.72
N ILE A 63 -5.09 -3.04 -7.95
CA ILE A 63 -3.73 -3.50 -8.21
C ILE A 63 -2.71 -2.46 -7.76
N LEU A 64 -2.92 -1.17 -8.05
CA LEU A 64 -2.01 -0.11 -7.64
C LEU A 64 -1.91 0.02 -6.12
N ILE A 65 -3.05 -0.06 -5.41
CA ILE A 65 -3.06 -0.04 -3.95
C ILE A 65 -2.36 -1.27 -3.37
N ALA A 66 -2.61 -2.46 -3.92
CA ALA A 66 -1.93 -3.69 -3.51
C ALA A 66 -0.41 -3.61 -3.73
N ALA A 67 0.05 -3.10 -4.87
CA ALA A 67 1.46 -2.91 -5.17
C ALA A 67 2.13 -1.90 -4.21
N ALA A 68 1.44 -0.80 -3.89
CA ALA A 68 1.91 0.15 -2.89
C ALA A 68 2.02 -0.49 -1.49
N ALA A 69 1.04 -1.31 -1.10
CA ALA A 69 1.06 -2.05 0.16
C ALA A 69 2.26 -3.00 0.25
N ILE A 70 2.51 -3.77 -0.82
CA ILE A 70 3.66 -4.69 -0.91
C ILE A 70 4.98 -3.92 -0.81
N THR A 71 5.07 -2.75 -1.45
CA THR A 71 6.27 -1.90 -1.38
C THR A 71 6.55 -1.42 0.03
N VAL A 72 5.54 -0.88 0.73
CA VAL A 72 5.67 -0.43 2.12
C VAL A 72 5.98 -1.60 3.05
N ALA A 73 5.36 -2.76 2.85
CA ALA A 73 5.65 -3.97 3.61
C ALA A 73 7.11 -4.41 3.41
N THR A 74 7.58 -4.46 2.16
CA THR A 74 8.97 -4.81 1.82
C THR A 74 9.96 -3.86 2.49
N PHE A 75 9.73 -2.55 2.40
CA PHE A 75 10.59 -1.55 3.07
C PHE A 75 10.55 -1.68 4.60
N THR A 76 9.39 -1.98 5.17
CA THR A 76 9.24 -2.19 6.62
C THR A 76 9.98 -3.43 7.09
N VAL A 77 9.90 -4.54 6.35
CA VAL A 77 10.64 -5.77 6.65
C VAL A 77 12.14 -5.50 6.51
N ALA A 78 12.57 -4.77 5.48
CA ALA A 78 13.98 -4.44 5.27
C ALA A 78 14.53 -3.58 6.42
N ALA A 79 13.74 -2.63 6.93
CA ALA A 79 14.12 -1.77 8.04
C ALA A 79 14.13 -2.50 9.39
N LYS A 80 13.12 -3.33 9.69
CA LYS A 80 12.96 -3.97 11.01
C LYS A 80 13.69 -5.30 11.15
N ARG A 81 13.82 -6.06 10.06
CA ARG A 81 14.39 -7.41 10.04
C ARG A 81 15.30 -7.55 8.80
N PRO A 82 16.41 -6.81 8.70
CA PRO A 82 17.30 -6.84 7.53
C PRO A 82 17.88 -8.23 7.27
N LYS A 83 18.01 -9.06 8.32
CA LYS A 83 18.48 -10.45 8.26
C LYS A 83 17.68 -11.32 7.27
N VAL A 84 16.40 -11.01 7.03
CA VAL A 84 15.54 -11.78 6.10
C VAL A 84 16.01 -11.60 4.65
N PHE A 85 16.55 -10.44 4.30
CA PHE A 85 17.13 -10.16 2.98
C PHE A 85 18.61 -10.55 2.89
N MET A 86 19.31 -10.69 4.02
CA MET A 86 20.72 -11.09 4.07
C MET A 86 20.93 -12.61 4.06
N ARG A 87 19.91 -13.41 4.37
CA ARG A 87 20.00 -14.88 4.51
C ARG A 87 20.34 -15.64 3.21
N GLY A 88 20.26 -14.98 2.04
CA GLY A 88 20.64 -15.55 0.73
C GLY A 88 21.80 -14.82 0.03
N ALA A 89 22.31 -13.72 0.61
CA ALA A 89 23.38 -12.93 0.01
C ALA A 89 24.76 -13.48 0.40
N GLY A 90 25.06 -14.71 -0.04
CA GLY A 90 26.42 -15.22 -0.34
C GLY A 90 27.60 -14.97 0.61
N ARG A 91 27.40 -14.49 1.84
CA ARG A 91 28.50 -14.25 2.77
C ARG A 91 28.81 -15.54 3.49
N ARG A 92 29.62 -16.34 2.80
CA ARG A 92 30.49 -17.36 3.35
C ARG A 92 31.09 -16.81 4.67
N SER A 93 30.94 -17.60 5.73
CA SER A 93 31.35 -17.27 7.11
C SER A 93 32.77 -17.75 7.41
N ASP A 94 33.51 -18.17 6.40
CA ASP A 94 34.91 -18.61 6.45
C ASP A 94 35.81 -17.42 6.08
N GLY A 95 35.98 -16.52 7.05
CA GLY A 95 37.04 -15.53 7.03
C GLY A 95 38.39 -16.17 7.32
N GLU A 96 38.89 -16.98 6.39
CA GLU A 96 40.26 -17.52 6.45
C GLU A 96 41.21 -16.40 5.97
N HIS A 97 41.69 -15.61 6.94
CA HIS A 97 42.92 -14.86 6.83
C HIS A 97 44.03 -15.70 7.49
N GLU A 98 44.51 -16.73 6.79
CA GLU A 98 45.89 -17.24 6.82
C GLU A 98 46.15 -18.25 5.70
#